data_AF-A0A4R4RSA2-F1
#
_entry.id   AF-A0A4R4RSA2-F1
#
_cell.length_a   1.000
_cell.length_b   1.000
_cell.length_c   1.000
_cell.angle_alpha   90.00
_cell.angle_beta   90.00
_cell.angle_gamma   90.00
#
_symmetry.space_group_name_H-M   'P 1'
#
loop_
_entity.id
_entity.type
_entity.pdbx_description
1 polymer ?
#
loop_
_entity_poly.entity_id
_entity_poly.type
_entity_poly.pdbx_seq_one_letter_code
_entity_poly.pdbx_strand_id
1 'polypeptide(L)'
;MRLRSDIRLDDIAAQAGVTVQTVLRLFGSKPRLFQVALDEVIAEMRVTFEQAEPGDIAAAVRTWFDHYEEFGDVVIANLADEHDPSVAPVVRVGRERHRERVETVLAPQPARFAGARRDQVVDALVCVCDVYTWKPLRRDMRRLREEAEATMHMMISSVLGVE
;
A
#
# COMPACT_ATOMS: atom_id res chain seq x y z
N MET A 1 8.57 -3.62 14.45
CA MET A 1 7.66 -2.61 13.87
C MET A 1 7.32 -1.62 14.97
N ARG A 2 7.49 -0.31 14.75
CA ARG A 2 7.04 0.71 15.72
C ARG A 2 5.66 1.17 15.31
N LEU A 3 4.74 1.22 16.27
CA LEU A 3 3.42 1.83 16.06
C LEU A 3 3.56 3.35 15.99
N ARG A 4 2.57 4.04 15.43
CA ARG A 4 2.65 5.51 15.28
C ARG A 4 2.75 6.21 16.64
N SER A 5 2.12 5.62 17.64
CA SER A 5 2.20 6.02 19.05
C SER A 5 3.64 6.00 19.58
N ASP A 6 4.46 5.04 19.16
CA ASP A 6 5.83 4.81 19.64
C ASP A 6 6.87 5.79 19.06
N ILE A 7 6.57 6.44 17.93
CA ILE A 7 7.51 7.33 17.25
C ILE A 7 7.67 8.63 18.05
N ARG A 8 8.88 9.00 18.49
CA ARG A 8 9.11 10.23 19.26
C ARG A 8 9.59 11.37 18.36
N LEU A 9 9.24 12.62 18.67
CA LEU A 9 9.79 13.78 17.96
C LEU A 9 11.31 13.89 18.11
N ASP A 10 11.85 13.43 19.24
CA ASP A 10 13.29 13.34 19.47
C ASP A 10 13.99 12.44 18.44
N ASP A 11 13.40 11.27 18.17
CA ASP A 11 13.94 10.31 17.20
C ASP A 11 13.94 10.91 15.79
N ILE A 12 12.84 11.58 15.41
CA ILE A 12 12.71 12.27 14.11
C ILE A 12 13.74 13.38 13.98
N ALA A 13 13.88 14.22 15.01
CA ALA A 13 14.81 15.33 15.00
C ALA A 13 16.26 14.84 14.90
N ALA A 14 16.62 13.80 15.66
CA ALA A 14 17.94 13.18 15.62
C ALA A 14 18.25 12.59 14.23
N GLN A 15 17.30 11.86 13.63
CA GLN A 15 17.47 11.29 12.29
C GLN A 15 17.60 12.36 11.19
N ALA A 16 16.87 13.47 11.34
CA ALA A 16 16.94 14.60 10.41
C ALA A 16 18.11 15.55 10.67
N GLY A 17 18.91 15.33 11.73
CA GLY A 17 20.03 16.21 12.08
C GLY A 17 19.62 17.61 12.53
N VAL A 18 18.40 17.76 13.07
CA VAL A 18 17.83 19.03 13.53
C VAL A 18 17.34 18.94 14.98
N THR A 19 16.83 20.05 15.53
CA THR A 19 16.21 20.05 16.86
C THR A 19 14.72 19.77 16.80
N VAL A 20 14.13 19.27 17.88
CA VAL A 20 12.66 19.13 18.02
C VAL A 20 11.95 20.46 17.82
N GLN A 21 12.55 21.58 18.26
CA GLN A 21 11.99 22.91 18.05
C GLN A 21 11.91 23.27 16.56
N THR A 22 12.91 22.91 15.76
CA THR A 22 12.87 23.09 14.29
C THR A 22 11.74 22.28 13.68
N VAL A 23 11.59 21.01 14.08
CA VAL A 23 10.50 20.14 13.61
C VAL A 23 9.14 20.75 13.96
N LEU A 24 8.92 21.17 15.20
CA LEU A 24 7.67 21.80 15.63
C LEU A 24 7.44 23.15 14.96
N ARG A 25 8.48 23.93 14.65
CA ARG A 25 8.34 25.19 13.92
C ARG A 25 7.88 24.98 12.48
N LEU A 26 8.33 23.92 11.83
CA LEU A 26 7.97 23.61 10.44
C LEU A 26 6.59 22.97 10.33
N PHE A 27 6.26 22.03 11.22
CA PHE A 27 5.05 21.21 11.09
C PHE A 27 3.96 21.53 12.11
N GLY A 28 4.26 22.32 13.14
CA GLY A 28 3.33 22.73 14.21
C GLY A 28 3.08 21.65 15.26
N SER A 29 2.82 20.40 14.84
CA SER A 29 2.54 19.29 15.76
C SER A 29 2.96 17.93 15.18
N LYS A 30 3.15 16.93 16.05
CA LYS A 30 3.43 15.53 15.63
C LYS A 30 2.33 14.98 14.71
N PRO A 31 1.01 15.16 15.00
CA PRO A 31 -0.04 14.75 14.07
C PRO A 31 0.05 15.43 12.69
N ARG A 32 0.33 16.74 12.65
CA ARG A 32 0.43 17.48 11.38
C ARG A 32 1.68 17.09 10.58
N LEU A 33 2.80 16.83 11.24
CA LEU A 33 4.01 16.28 10.62
C LEU A 33 3.70 15.00 9.87
N PHE A 34 3.04 14.06 10.56
CA PHE A 34 2.70 12.80 9.92
C PHE A 34 1.67 12.93 8.81
N GLN A 35 0.73 13.88 8.92
CA GLN A 35 -0.21 14.14 7.84
C GLN A 35 0.54 14.58 6.57
N VAL A 36 1.50 15.51 6.71
CA VAL A 36 2.31 15.99 5.58
C VAL A 36 3.15 14.86 4.99
N ALA A 37 3.85 14.10 5.82
CA ALA A 37 4.66 12.96 5.36
C ALA A 37 3.81 11.93 4.62
N LEU A 38 2.59 11.67 5.10
CA LEU A 38 1.67 10.79 4.42
C LEU A 38 1.21 11.35 3.08
N ASP A 39 0.83 12.63 3.02
CA ASP A 39 0.37 13.27 1.79
C ASP A 39 1.43 13.18 0.68
N GLU A 40 2.71 13.29 1.05
CA GLU A 40 3.86 13.07 0.14
C GLU A 40 3.92 11.62 -0.38
N VAL A 41 3.89 10.63 0.52
CA VAL A 41 3.88 9.20 0.13
C VAL A 41 2.69 8.89 -0.78
N ILE A 42 1.51 9.42 -0.45
CA ILE A 42 0.29 9.28 -1.24
C ILE A 42 0.44 9.87 -2.65
N ALA A 43 1.14 11.00 -2.78
CA ALA A 43 1.36 11.66 -4.05
C ALA A 43 2.37 10.89 -4.92
N GLU A 44 3.45 10.38 -4.30
CA GLU A 44 4.44 9.53 -4.96
C GLU A 44 3.80 8.24 -5.49
N MET A 45 3.01 7.56 -4.66
CA MET A 45 2.29 6.35 -5.06
C MET A 45 1.40 6.56 -6.28
N ARG A 46 0.71 7.70 -6.37
CA ARG A 46 -0.16 8.00 -7.51
C ARG A 46 0.64 8.01 -8.81
N VAL A 47 1.81 8.64 -8.82
CA VAL A 47 2.68 8.74 -10.00
C VAL A 47 3.17 7.35 -10.43
N THR A 48 3.60 6.51 -9.49
CA THR A 48 4.15 5.17 -9.82
C THR A 48 3.10 4.26 -10.48
N PHE A 49 1.85 4.26 -9.98
CA PHE A 49 0.81 3.41 -10.54
C PHE A 49 0.18 3.97 -11.84
N GLU A 50 0.20 5.29 -12.05
CA GLU A 50 -0.21 5.91 -13.33
C GLU A 50 0.72 5.53 -14.50
N GLN A 51 1.96 5.13 -14.21
CA GLN A 51 2.93 4.69 -15.22
C GLN A 51 2.78 3.21 -15.62
N ALA A 52 1.97 2.43 -14.92
CA ALA A 52 1.75 1.03 -15.27
C ALA A 52 0.84 0.94 -16.50
N GLU A 53 1.33 0.31 -17.57
CA GLU A 53 0.52 0.01 -18.75
C GLU A 53 -0.67 -0.87 -18.34
N PRO A 54 -1.93 -0.43 -18.56
CA PRO A 54 -3.10 -1.19 -18.14
C PRO A 54 -3.10 -2.61 -18.75
N GLY A 55 -3.24 -3.61 -17.88
CA GLY A 55 -3.43 -4.99 -18.27
C GLY A 55 -2.15 -5.81 -18.39
N ASP A 56 -0.97 -5.23 -18.18
CA ASP A 56 0.25 -5.99 -17.90
C ASP A 56 0.26 -6.43 -16.43
N ILE A 57 -0.22 -7.65 -16.18
CA ILE A 57 -0.31 -8.23 -14.83
C ILE A 57 1.08 -8.33 -14.19
N ALA A 58 2.12 -8.66 -14.96
CA ALA A 58 3.46 -8.78 -14.43
C ALA A 58 4.03 -7.42 -14.03
N ALA A 59 3.80 -6.37 -14.83
CA ALA A 59 4.16 -5.01 -14.45
C ALA A 59 3.39 -4.54 -13.22
N ALA A 60 2.08 -4.80 -13.16
CA ALA A 60 1.25 -4.48 -12.00
C ALA A 60 1.81 -5.09 -10.70
N VAL A 61 2.15 -6.38 -10.74
CA VAL A 61 2.77 -7.10 -9.62
C VAL A 61 4.09 -6.46 -9.22
N ARG A 62 4.99 -6.17 -10.16
CA ARG A 62 6.26 -5.49 -9.85
C ARG A 62 6.02 -4.15 -9.17
N THR A 63 5.08 -3.35 -9.66
CA THR A 63 4.74 -2.04 -9.08
C THR A 63 4.17 -2.16 -7.65
N TRP A 64 3.30 -3.15 -7.39
CA TRP A 64 2.85 -3.42 -6.01
C TRP A 64 4.01 -3.84 -5.11
N PHE A 65 4.91 -4.68 -5.59
CA PHE A 65 6.06 -5.13 -4.80
C PHE A 65 7.07 -4.00 -4.54
N ASP A 66 7.35 -3.14 -5.51
CA ASP A 66 8.18 -1.94 -5.30
C ASP A 66 7.60 -1.09 -4.17
N HIS A 67 6.29 -0.83 -4.24
CA HIS A 67 5.60 -0.07 -3.20
C HIS A 67 5.63 -0.78 -1.83
N TYR A 68 5.36 -2.07 -1.77
CA TYR A 68 5.29 -2.79 -0.50
C TYR A 68 6.65 -3.07 0.12
N GLU A 69 7.72 -3.28 -0.65
CA GLU A 69 9.07 -3.40 -0.09
C GLU A 69 9.50 -2.09 0.59
N GLU A 70 9.07 -0.94 0.09
CA GLU A 70 9.38 0.36 0.67
C GLU A 70 8.45 0.72 1.84
N PHE A 71 7.14 0.60 1.66
CA PHE A 71 6.15 1.15 2.59
C PHE A 71 5.30 0.09 3.30
N GLY A 72 5.37 -1.17 2.89
CA GLY A 72 4.44 -2.23 3.34
C GLY A 72 4.40 -2.39 4.86
N ASP A 73 5.55 -2.36 5.52
CA ASP A 73 5.64 -2.47 6.98
C ASP A 73 4.99 -1.27 7.69
N VAL A 74 5.08 -0.06 7.14
CA VAL A 74 4.42 1.14 7.67
C VAL A 74 2.92 1.09 7.44
N VAL A 75 2.48 0.60 6.26
CA VAL A 75 1.06 0.41 5.96
C VAL A 75 0.44 -0.58 6.96
N ILE A 76 1.11 -1.69 7.25
CA ILE A 76 0.65 -2.68 8.25
C ILE A 76 0.60 -2.08 9.66
N ALA A 77 1.58 -1.28 10.05
CA ALA A 77 1.55 -0.59 11.33
C ALA A 77 0.34 0.34 11.46
N ASN A 78 0.04 1.13 10.42
CA ASN A 78 -1.13 1.99 10.40
C ASN A 78 -2.46 1.21 10.40
N LEU A 79 -2.51 0.06 9.71
CA LEU A 79 -3.68 -0.82 9.72
C LEU A 79 -3.91 -1.43 11.11
N ALA A 80 -2.85 -1.79 11.83
CA ALA A 80 -2.96 -2.28 13.20
C ALA A 80 -3.49 -1.18 14.17
N ASP A 81 -3.13 0.08 13.91
CA ASP A 81 -3.54 1.25 14.68
C ASP A 81 -4.83 1.93 14.17
N GLU A 82 -5.62 1.30 13.28
CA GLU A 82 -6.72 1.97 12.58
C GLU A 82 -7.86 2.50 13.49
N HIS A 83 -7.88 2.07 14.75
CA HIS A 83 -8.79 2.55 15.79
C HIS A 83 -8.43 3.96 16.32
N ASP A 84 -7.17 4.39 16.13
CA ASP A 84 -6.72 5.74 16.50
C ASP A 84 -7.37 6.77 15.55
N PRO A 85 -8.11 7.77 16.05
CA PRO A 85 -8.74 8.80 15.23
C PRO A 85 -7.77 9.59 14.33
N SER A 86 -6.48 9.63 14.69
CA SER A 86 -5.43 10.26 13.89
C SER A 86 -4.88 9.37 12.76
N VAL A 87 -5.26 8.08 12.73
CA VAL A 87 -4.86 7.08 11.74
C VAL A 87 -6.04 6.59 10.89
N ALA A 88 -7.25 6.52 11.46
CA ALA A 88 -8.44 6.07 10.73
C ALA A 88 -8.66 6.76 9.36
N PRO A 89 -8.46 8.08 9.20
CA PRO A 89 -8.64 8.75 7.91
C PRO A 89 -7.67 8.26 6.83
N VAL A 90 -6.40 8.00 7.18
CA VAL A 90 -5.40 7.52 6.20
C VAL A 90 -5.71 6.10 5.77
N VAL A 91 -6.05 5.23 6.71
CA VAL A 91 -6.38 3.84 6.41
C VAL A 91 -7.58 3.76 5.47
N ARG A 92 -8.62 4.57 5.70
CA ARG A 92 -9.79 4.66 4.82
C ARG A 92 -9.40 5.07 3.40
N VAL A 93 -8.63 6.15 3.25
CA VAL A 93 -8.16 6.61 1.92
C VAL A 93 -7.28 5.55 1.24
N GLY A 94 -6.43 4.87 2.00
CA GLY A 94 -5.61 3.76 1.50
C GLY A 94 -6.45 2.63 0.90
N ARG A 95 -7.52 2.21 1.60
CA ARG A 95 -8.44 1.16 1.14
C ARG A 95 -9.22 1.57 -0.12
N GLU A 96 -9.76 2.79 -0.15
CA GLU A 96 -10.47 3.33 -1.31
C GLU A 96 -9.56 3.34 -2.55
N ARG A 97 -8.33 3.87 -2.40
CA ARG A 97 -7.36 3.93 -3.49
C ARG A 97 -6.78 2.58 -3.89
N HIS A 98 -6.71 1.61 -2.98
CA HIS A 98 -6.25 0.26 -3.31
C HIS A 98 -7.26 -0.41 -4.24
N ARG A 99 -8.55 -0.34 -3.92
CA ARG A 99 -9.62 -0.83 -4.81
C ARG A 99 -9.57 -0.14 -6.17
N GLU A 100 -9.53 1.19 -6.20
CA GLU A 100 -9.47 1.94 -7.46
C GLU A 100 -8.27 1.52 -8.31
N ARG A 101 -7.08 1.39 -7.70
CA ARG A 101 -5.86 0.94 -8.39
C ARG A 101 -5.96 -0.48 -8.93
N VAL A 102 -6.55 -1.40 -8.19
CA VAL A 102 -6.79 -2.78 -8.67
C VAL A 102 -7.68 -2.76 -9.92
N GLU A 103 -8.74 -1.94 -9.93
CA GLU A 103 -9.63 -1.84 -11.08
C GLU A 103 -8.97 -1.20 -12.30
N THR A 104 -8.12 -0.19 -12.10
CA THR A 104 -7.47 0.54 -13.21
C THR A 104 -6.25 -0.16 -13.76
N VAL A 105 -5.34 -0.64 -12.90
CA VAL A 105 -4.08 -1.26 -13.33
C VAL A 105 -4.31 -2.63 -13.97
N LEU A 106 -5.30 -3.38 -13.47
CA LEU A 106 -5.71 -4.64 -14.09
C LEU A 106 -6.78 -4.45 -15.16
N ALA A 107 -7.12 -3.22 -15.57
CA ALA A 107 -7.99 -3.04 -16.73
C ALA A 107 -7.26 -3.50 -18.01
N PRO A 108 -7.94 -4.11 -18.99
CA PRO A 108 -9.38 -4.31 -19.07
C PRO A 108 -9.90 -5.64 -18.47
N GLN A 109 -9.06 -6.46 -17.83
CA GLN A 109 -9.38 -7.85 -17.51
C GLN A 109 -10.62 -8.05 -16.60
N PRO A 110 -10.91 -7.21 -15.59
CA PRO A 110 -12.15 -7.28 -14.82
C PRO A 110 -13.42 -6.97 -15.63
N ALA A 111 -13.32 -6.20 -16.72
CA ALA A 111 -14.48 -5.70 -17.47
C ALA A 111 -15.22 -6.79 -18.26
N ARG A 112 -14.64 -7.98 -18.42
CA ARG A 112 -15.32 -9.13 -19.03
C ARG A 112 -16.37 -9.79 -18.13
N PHE A 113 -16.31 -9.50 -16.83
CA PHE A 113 -17.30 -9.98 -15.87
C PHE A 113 -18.41 -8.93 -15.70
N ALA A 114 -19.61 -9.37 -15.35
CA ALA A 114 -20.76 -8.49 -15.16
C ALA A 114 -21.54 -8.81 -13.87
N GLY A 115 -22.26 -7.81 -13.36
CA GLY A 115 -23.10 -7.92 -12.16
C GLY A 115 -22.33 -8.45 -10.94
N ALA A 116 -23.00 -9.26 -10.13
CA ALA A 116 -22.44 -9.83 -8.91
C ALA A 116 -21.13 -10.62 -9.11
N ARG A 117 -20.92 -11.20 -10.30
CA ARG A 117 -19.66 -11.90 -10.60
C ARG A 117 -18.49 -10.93 -10.76
N ARG A 118 -18.72 -9.75 -11.35
CA ARG A 118 -17.69 -8.70 -11.43
C ARG A 118 -17.30 -8.24 -10.04
N ASP A 119 -18.27 -7.97 -9.19
CA ASP A 119 -18.02 -7.52 -7.82
C ASP A 119 -17.18 -8.54 -7.05
N GLN A 120 -17.55 -9.83 -7.14
CA GLN A 120 -16.78 -10.91 -6.52
C GLN A 120 -15.35 -11.03 -7.06
N VAL A 121 -15.14 -10.85 -8.37
CA VAL A 121 -13.80 -10.87 -8.97
C VAL A 121 -12.97 -9.69 -8.48
N VAL A 122 -13.54 -8.48 -8.46
CA VAL A 122 -12.84 -7.29 -7.95
C VAL A 122 -12.50 -7.46 -6.48
N ASP A 123 -13.41 -7.97 -5.65
CA ASP A 123 -13.16 -8.26 -4.24
C ASP A 123 -11.97 -9.22 -4.06
N ALA A 124 -11.93 -10.31 -4.85
CA ALA A 124 -10.83 -11.26 -4.80
C ALA A 124 -9.50 -10.64 -5.24
N LEU A 125 -9.50 -9.81 -6.29
CA LEU A 125 -8.30 -9.09 -6.75
C LEU A 125 -7.81 -8.09 -5.70
N VAL A 126 -8.72 -7.39 -5.02
CA VAL A 126 -8.38 -6.49 -3.90
C VAL A 126 -7.65 -7.26 -2.81
N CYS A 127 -8.12 -8.43 -2.41
CA CYS A 127 -7.45 -9.27 -1.41
C CYS A 127 -6.09 -9.80 -1.90
N VAL A 128 -6.01 -10.31 -3.12
CA VAL A 128 -4.77 -10.89 -3.68
C VAL A 128 -3.67 -9.84 -3.83
N CYS A 129 -4.02 -8.62 -4.23
CA CYS A 129 -3.06 -7.53 -4.40
C CYS A 129 -2.76 -6.77 -3.10
N ASP A 130 -3.38 -7.13 -1.98
CA ASP A 130 -3.25 -6.41 -0.71
C ASP A 130 -1.87 -6.59 -0.06
N VAL A 131 -1.48 -5.61 0.76
CA VAL A 131 -0.27 -5.69 1.60
C VAL A 131 -0.28 -6.91 2.53
N TYR A 132 -1.46 -7.38 2.94
CA TYR A 132 -1.64 -8.61 3.71
C TYR A 132 -1.44 -9.90 2.92
N THR A 133 -1.31 -9.83 1.59
CA THR A 133 -0.79 -10.93 0.77
C THR A 133 0.73 -10.85 0.64
N TRP A 134 1.27 -9.64 0.46
CA TRP A 134 2.72 -9.40 0.43
C TRP A 134 3.42 -9.81 1.73
N LYS A 135 2.86 -9.44 2.90
CA LYS A 135 3.46 -9.68 4.22
C LYS A 135 3.74 -11.16 4.50
N PRO A 136 2.78 -12.09 4.38
CA PRO A 136 3.06 -13.50 4.65
C PRO A 136 4.09 -14.05 3.66
N LEU A 137 4.08 -13.63 2.39
CA LEU A 137 5.11 -14.03 1.42
C LEU A 137 6.50 -13.55 1.82
N ARG A 138 6.64 -12.26 2.13
CA ARG A 138 7.94 -11.59 2.25
C ARG A 138 8.51 -11.57 3.66
N ARG A 139 7.66 -11.50 4.68
CA ARG A 139 8.09 -11.38 6.08
C ARG A 139 7.94 -12.68 6.85
N ASP A 140 6.84 -13.43 6.67
CA ASP A 140 6.59 -14.64 7.45
C ASP A 140 7.25 -15.88 6.84
N MET A 141 6.93 -16.17 5.57
CA MET A 141 7.47 -17.29 4.82
C MET A 141 8.85 -17.01 4.23
N ARG A 142 9.26 -15.73 4.22
CA ARG A 142 10.57 -15.25 3.75
C ARG A 142 10.91 -15.71 2.33
N ARG A 143 9.91 -15.77 1.46
CA ARG A 143 10.10 -16.04 0.03
C ARG A 143 10.97 -14.97 -0.60
N LEU A 144 11.80 -15.35 -1.57
CA LEU A 144 12.51 -14.36 -2.39
C LEU A 144 11.50 -13.49 -3.13
N ARG A 145 11.91 -12.27 -3.51
CA ARG A 145 11.01 -11.32 -4.17
C ARG A 145 10.36 -11.92 -5.41
N GLU A 146 11.16 -12.55 -6.27
CA GLU A 146 10.69 -13.20 -7.50
C GLU A 146 9.67 -14.33 -7.22
N GLU A 147 9.90 -15.16 -6.21
CA GLU A 147 8.96 -16.21 -5.81
C GLU A 147 7.62 -15.64 -5.30
N ALA A 148 7.69 -14.53 -4.55
CA ALA A 148 6.52 -13.85 -4.03
C ALA A 148 5.72 -13.15 -5.14
N GLU A 149 6.40 -12.48 -6.08
CA GLU A 149 5.80 -11.90 -7.28
C GLU A 149 5.12 -12.99 -8.12
N ALA A 150 5.80 -14.11 -8.38
CA ALA A 150 5.24 -15.24 -9.11
C ALA A 150 3.99 -15.82 -8.42
N THR A 151 3.98 -15.87 -7.07
CA THR A 151 2.83 -16.33 -6.30
C THR A 151 1.63 -15.39 -6.45
N MET A 152 1.85 -14.07 -6.32
CA MET A 152 0.79 -13.08 -6.51
C MET A 152 0.27 -13.08 -7.95
N HIS A 153 1.17 -13.15 -8.93
CA HIS A 153 0.81 -13.26 -10.34
C HIS A 153 -0.08 -14.50 -10.58
N MET A 154 0.32 -15.67 -10.09
CA MET A 154 -0.48 -16.90 -10.21
C MET A 154 -1.88 -16.73 -9.61
N MET A 155 -2.01 -16.10 -8.45
CA MET A 155 -3.31 -15.84 -7.82
C MET A 155 -4.17 -14.87 -8.66
N ILE A 156 -3.59 -13.78 -9.18
CA ILE A 156 -4.29 -12.84 -10.07
C ILE A 156 -4.76 -13.55 -11.33
N SER A 157 -3.87 -14.25 -12.02
CA SER A 157 -4.16 -15.05 -13.21
C SER A 157 -5.28 -16.06 -12.95
N SER A 158 -5.28 -16.72 -11.79
CA SER A 158 -6.31 -17.69 -11.40
C SER A 158 -7.68 -17.05 -11.15
N VAL A 159 -7.73 -15.90 -10.44
CA VAL A 159 -8.97 -15.14 -10.21
C VAL A 159 -9.55 -14.65 -11.52
N LEU A 160 -8.68 -14.20 -12.41
CA LEU A 160 -9.03 -13.80 -13.76
C LEU A 160 -9.38 -15.04 -14.63
N GLY A 161 -8.82 -16.22 -14.44
CA GLY A 161 -8.93 -17.29 -15.42
C GLY A 161 -8.26 -16.88 -16.74
N VAL A 162 -7.05 -16.34 -16.65
CA VAL A 162 -6.12 -16.13 -17.77
C VAL A 162 -4.86 -16.93 -17.46
N GLU A 163 -4.41 -17.76 -18.41
CA GLU A 163 -3.15 -18.52 -18.29
C GLU A 163 -1.94 -17.63 -18.60
#